data_AF-A0A842XKD0-F1
#
_entry.id   AF-A0A842XKD0-F1
#
_cell.length_a   1.000
_cell.length_b   1.000
_cell.length_c   1.000
_cell.angle_alpha   90.00
_cell.angle_beta   90.00
_cell.angle_gamma   90.00
#
_symmetry.space_group_name_H-M   'P 1'
#
loop_
_entity.id
_entity.type
_entity.pdbx_description
1 polymer ?
#
loop_
_entity_poly.entity_id
_entity_poly.type
_entity_poly.pdbx_seq_one_letter_code
_entity_poly.pdbx_strand_id
1 'polypeptide(L)'
;MIAAPFLIPFLMLLFAGTFVTVNTVEMFKTVIYTVLLPVLGGIALRELVQRKVEVRDYLPVMPAISATTAVLLMFMAINTAIPAIMNNLGLIAPLVTSTILIFPILFIVAYLVSAQVLPRAKNIAITYSSGMKNLPIALGIAALSFKGLVMLPIAVGFAFQMLTAVSFYQIFKLKIETY
;
A
#
# COMPACT_ATOMS: atom_id res chain seq x y z
N MET A 1 7.05 -9.21 3.25
CA MET A 1 6.39 -9.98 2.17
C MET A 1 6.29 -11.46 2.47
N ILE A 2 7.32 -12.11 3.04
CA ILE A 2 7.30 -13.57 3.30
C ILE A 2 6.13 -14.01 4.19
N ALA A 3 5.79 -13.23 5.23
CA ALA A 3 4.66 -13.52 6.11
C ALA A 3 3.30 -13.10 5.52
N ALA A 4 3.28 -12.33 4.43
CA ALA A 4 2.05 -11.73 3.89
C ALA A 4 0.99 -12.76 3.44
N PRO A 5 1.34 -13.87 2.75
CA PRO A 5 0.36 -14.89 2.36
C PRO A 5 -0.41 -15.47 3.54
N PHE A 6 0.20 -15.55 4.72
CA PHE A 6 -0.44 -16.10 5.92
C PHE A 6 -1.19 -15.04 6.71
N LEU A 7 -0.56 -13.88 6.92
CA LEU A 7 -1.13 -12.80 7.73
C LEU A 7 -2.33 -12.13 7.04
N ILE A 8 -2.30 -11.92 5.71
CA ILE A 8 -3.39 -11.21 5.02
C ILE A 8 -4.72 -11.97 5.14
N PRO A 9 -4.82 -13.26 4.75
CA PRO A 9 -6.08 -14.00 4.89
C PRO A 9 -6.54 -14.11 6.35
N PHE A 10 -5.61 -14.28 7.29
CA PHE A 10 -5.93 -14.35 8.72
C PHE A 10 -6.52 -13.04 9.25
N LEU A 11 -5.87 -11.89 8.95
CA LEU A 11 -6.36 -10.58 9.38
C LEU A 11 -7.67 -10.21 8.68
N MET A 12 -7.84 -10.59 7.42
CA MET A 12 -9.11 -10.41 6.70
C MET A 12 -10.24 -11.22 7.33
N LEU A 13 -9.99 -12.48 7.71
CA LEU A 13 -10.97 -13.28 8.42
C LEU A 13 -11.32 -12.66 9.77
N LEU A 14 -10.32 -12.17 10.52
CA LEU A 14 -10.51 -11.60 11.86
C LEU A 14 -11.32 -10.30 11.84
N PHE A 15 -11.00 -9.37 10.93
CA PHE A 15 -11.61 -8.03 10.93
C PHE A 15 -12.77 -7.89 9.95
N ALA A 16 -12.77 -8.62 8.84
CA ALA A 16 -13.76 -8.49 7.77
C ALA A 16 -14.68 -9.71 7.63
N GLY A 17 -14.34 -10.86 8.24
CA GLY A 17 -15.11 -12.10 8.11
C GLY A 17 -16.56 -12.02 8.61
N THR A 18 -16.88 -11.04 9.46
CA THR A 18 -18.25 -10.77 9.92
C THR A 18 -19.06 -9.93 8.92
N PHE A 19 -18.41 -9.21 8.01
CA PHE A 19 -19.05 -8.30 7.05
C PHE A 19 -19.07 -8.86 5.63
N VAL A 20 -18.09 -9.70 5.26
CA VAL A 20 -17.95 -10.29 3.93
C VAL A 20 -17.51 -11.74 4.00
N THR A 21 -17.90 -12.53 3.01
CA THR A 21 -17.45 -13.92 2.88
C THR A 21 -15.98 -13.94 2.47
N VAL A 22 -15.12 -14.44 3.37
CA VAL A 22 -13.67 -14.53 3.14
C VAL A 22 -13.27 -15.98 2.91
N ASN A 23 -12.93 -16.33 1.66
CA ASN A 23 -12.30 -17.61 1.36
C ASN A 23 -10.79 -17.52 1.62
N THR A 24 -10.35 -17.91 2.82
CA THR A 24 -8.96 -17.78 3.25
C THR A 24 -8.00 -18.62 2.41
N VAL A 25 -8.41 -19.82 1.98
CA VAL A 25 -7.58 -20.73 1.18
C VAL A 25 -7.37 -20.18 -0.23
N GLU A 26 -8.44 -19.67 -0.84
CA GLU A 26 -8.36 -19.06 -2.17
C GLU A 26 -7.55 -17.76 -2.11
N MET A 27 -7.79 -16.90 -1.12
CA MET A 27 -7.02 -15.67 -0.92
C MET A 27 -5.54 -15.96 -0.68
N PHE A 28 -5.20 -16.99 0.10
CA PHE A 28 -3.83 -17.46 0.29
C PHE A 28 -3.17 -17.80 -1.05
N LYS A 29 -3.82 -18.61 -1.89
CA LYS A 29 -3.33 -18.95 -3.23
C LYS A 29 -3.17 -17.69 -4.10
N THR A 30 -4.17 -16.81 -4.11
CA THR A 30 -4.14 -15.55 -4.85
C THR A 30 -2.93 -14.72 -4.47
N VAL A 31 -2.65 -14.53 -3.18
CA VAL A 31 -1.47 -13.77 -2.72
C VAL A 31 -0.16 -14.45 -3.14
N ILE A 32 -0.07 -15.78 -3.09
CA ILE A 32 1.13 -16.48 -3.55
C ILE A 32 1.38 -16.24 -5.03
N TYR A 33 0.38 -16.48 -5.88
CA TYR A 33 0.56 -16.43 -7.33
C TYR A 33 0.71 -15.02 -7.87
N THR A 34 0.04 -14.03 -7.27
CA THR A 34 -0.05 -12.68 -7.83
C THR A 34 0.93 -11.71 -7.19
N VAL A 35 1.46 -12.03 -6.00
CA VAL A 35 2.35 -11.15 -5.24
C VAL A 35 3.68 -11.81 -4.94
N LEU A 36 3.68 -12.98 -4.28
CA LEU A 36 4.92 -13.60 -3.82
C LEU A 36 5.77 -14.10 -5.00
N LEU A 37 5.18 -14.87 -5.92
CA LEU A 37 5.90 -15.44 -7.06
C LEU A 37 6.48 -14.36 -7.99
N PRO A 38 5.74 -13.30 -8.40
CA PRO A 38 6.31 -12.25 -9.24
C PRO A 38 7.47 -11.51 -8.56
N VAL A 39 7.40 -11.28 -7.25
CA VAL A 39 8.50 -10.63 -6.53
C VAL A 39 9.73 -11.53 -6.44
N LEU A 40 9.57 -12.81 -6.14
CA LEU A 40 10.67 -13.77 -6.14
C LEU A 40 11.29 -13.91 -7.54
N GLY A 41 10.44 -13.97 -8.58
CA GLY A 41 10.86 -14.00 -9.98
C GLY A 41 11.64 -12.74 -10.37
N GLY A 42 11.17 -11.56 -9.97
CA GLY A 42 11.86 -10.28 -10.21
C GLY A 42 13.21 -10.20 -9.51
N ILE A 43 13.33 -10.71 -8.27
CA ILE A 43 14.61 -10.79 -7.55
C ILE A 43 15.56 -11.75 -8.26
N ALA A 44 15.10 -12.94 -8.63
CA ALA A 44 15.92 -13.91 -9.35
C ALA A 44 16.37 -13.38 -10.72
N LEU A 45 15.47 -12.73 -11.47
CA LEU A 45 15.78 -12.10 -12.75
C LEU A 45 16.83 -10.99 -12.58
N ARG A 46 16.68 -10.14 -11.56
CA ARG A 46 17.67 -9.09 -11.26
C ARG A 46 19.06 -9.68 -11.03
N GLU A 47 19.16 -10.74 -10.21
CA GLU A 47 20.44 -11.41 -9.95
C GLU A 47 21.04 -12.08 -11.20
N LEU A 48 20.22 -12.65 -12.08
CA LEU A 48 20.68 -13.25 -13.33
C LEU A 48 21.15 -12.20 -14.34
N VAL A 49 20.42 -11.08 -14.47
CA VAL A 49 20.73 -10.00 -15.41
C VAL A 49 21.94 -9.19 -14.94
N GLN A 50 22.11 -8.99 -13.63
CA GLN A 50 23.27 -8.28 -13.06
C GLN A 50 24.61 -8.96 -13.37
N ARG A 51 24.60 -10.27 -13.69
CA ARG A 51 25.79 -10.99 -14.14
C ARG A 51 26.18 -10.68 -15.60
N LYS A 52 25.29 -10.07 -16.38
CA LYS A 52 25.46 -9.81 -17.82
C LYS A 52 25.40 -8.34 -18.20
N VAL A 53 24.72 -7.50 -17.41
CA VAL A 53 24.46 -6.08 -17.70
C VAL A 53 24.61 -5.26 -16.42
N GLU A 54 25.10 -4.03 -16.53
CA GLU A 54 25.09 -3.07 -15.42
C GLU A 54 23.66 -2.60 -15.14
N VAL A 55 22.96 -3.35 -14.30
CA VAL A 55 21.57 -3.04 -13.88
C VAL A 55 21.46 -1.63 -13.27
N ARG A 56 22.58 -1.08 -12.75
CA ARG A 56 22.67 0.26 -12.16
C ARG A 56 22.19 1.37 -13.10
N ASP A 57 22.39 1.23 -14.41
CA ASP A 57 21.96 2.24 -15.38
C ASP A 57 20.43 2.34 -15.51
N TYR A 58 19.73 1.25 -15.19
CA TYR A 58 18.28 1.16 -15.31
C TYR A 58 17.54 1.43 -13.99
N LEU A 59 18.23 1.26 -12.84
CA LEU A 59 17.63 1.50 -11.52
C LEU A 59 17.04 2.91 -11.34
N PRO A 60 17.63 4.01 -11.86
CA PRO A 60 17.05 5.36 -11.74
C PRO A 60 15.67 5.51 -12.39
N VAL A 61 15.36 4.70 -13.40
CA VAL A 61 14.09 4.78 -14.16
C VAL A 61 12.98 3.97 -13.48
N MET A 62 13.34 2.94 -12.70
CA MET A 62 12.38 2.03 -12.07
C MET A 62 11.37 2.74 -11.13
N PRO A 63 11.76 3.74 -10.30
CA PRO A 63 10.80 4.49 -9.50
C PRO A 63 9.74 5.19 -10.34
N ALA A 64 10.11 5.77 -11.48
CA ALA A 64 9.16 6.44 -12.37
C ALA A 64 8.18 5.44 -12.97
N ILE A 65 8.67 4.32 -13.51
CA ILE A 65 7.84 3.25 -14.08
C ILE A 65 6.87 2.69 -13.02
N SER A 66 7.38 2.43 -11.81
CA SER A 66 6.57 1.92 -10.69
C SER A 66 5.50 2.92 -10.27
N ALA A 67 5.84 4.21 -10.17
CA ALA A 67 4.90 5.25 -9.79
C ALA A 67 3.80 5.42 -10.85
N THR A 68 4.17 5.48 -12.13
CA THR A 68 3.21 5.57 -13.25
C THR A 68 2.28 4.38 -13.26
N THR A 69 2.81 3.15 -13.12
CA THR A 69 1.99 1.94 -13.08
C THR A 69 1.02 1.95 -11.91
N ALA A 70 1.48 2.37 -10.72
CA ALA A 70 0.62 2.49 -9.55
C ALA A 70 -0.52 3.50 -9.78
N VAL A 71 -0.23 4.67 -10.34
CA VAL A 71 -1.25 5.68 -10.66
C VAL A 71 -2.27 5.16 -11.67
N LEU A 72 -1.82 4.47 -12.72
CA LEU A 72 -2.72 3.86 -13.71
C LEU A 72 -3.63 2.79 -13.09
N LEU A 73 -3.10 1.98 -12.17
CA LEU A 73 -3.90 1.01 -11.41
C LEU A 73 -4.97 1.69 -10.55
N MET A 74 -4.61 2.77 -9.84
CA MET A 74 -5.59 3.52 -9.04
C MET A 74 -6.66 4.19 -9.92
N PHE A 75 -6.25 4.74 -11.07
CA PHE A 75 -7.18 5.30 -12.05
C PHE A 75 -8.17 4.25 -12.57
N MET A 76 -7.68 3.07 -12.95
CA MET A 76 -8.52 1.94 -13.35
C MET A 76 -9.53 1.57 -12.25
N ALA A 77 -9.07 1.45 -11.00
CA ALA A 77 -9.93 1.10 -9.87
C ALA A 77 -11.06 2.13 -9.64
N ILE A 78 -10.74 3.42 -9.72
CA ILE A 78 -11.75 4.47 -9.59
C ILE A 78 -12.73 4.42 -10.77
N ASN A 79 -12.22 4.31 -12.00
CA ASN A 79 -13.05 4.31 -13.21
C ASN A 79 -14.05 3.13 -13.23
N THR A 80 -13.59 1.93 -12.87
CA THR A 80 -14.45 0.73 -12.79
C THR A 80 -15.51 0.85 -11.69
N ALA A 81 -15.26 1.65 -10.66
CA ALA A 81 -16.20 1.88 -9.57
C ALA A 81 -17.27 2.95 -9.87
N ILE A 82 -17.11 3.79 -10.91
CA ILE A 82 -18.00 4.94 -11.20
C ILE A 82 -19.48 4.57 -11.21
N PRO A 83 -19.96 3.54 -11.93
CA PRO A 83 -21.39 3.24 -11.96
C PRO A 83 -21.96 2.91 -10.57
N ALA A 84 -21.19 2.18 -9.77
CA ALA A 84 -21.59 1.82 -8.41
C ALA A 84 -21.48 3.01 -7.44
N ILE A 85 -20.56 3.96 -7.68
CA ILE A 85 -20.48 5.24 -6.95
C ILE A 85 -21.71 6.10 -7.24
N MET A 86 -22.11 6.23 -8.50
CA MET A 86 -23.27 7.04 -8.90
C MET A 86 -24.57 6.55 -8.26
N ASN A 87 -24.71 5.23 -8.08
CA ASN A 87 -25.86 4.64 -7.39
C ASN A 87 -25.80 4.79 -5.86
N ASN A 88 -24.65 5.18 -5.30
CA ASN A 88 -24.40 5.21 -3.85
C ASN A 88 -23.66 6.49 -3.42
N LEU A 89 -24.04 7.65 -3.96
CA LEU A 89 -23.36 8.93 -3.70
C LEU A 89 -23.23 9.26 -2.20
N GLY A 90 -24.21 8.86 -1.39
CA GLY A 90 -24.18 9.05 0.07
C GLY A 90 -23.02 8.33 0.78
N LEU A 91 -22.44 7.29 0.17
CA LEU A 91 -21.32 6.55 0.74
C LEU A 91 -19.96 7.20 0.46
N ILE A 92 -19.87 8.15 -0.46
CA ILE A 92 -18.60 8.80 -0.82
C ILE A 92 -18.07 9.62 0.35
N ALA A 93 -18.92 10.42 1.00
CA ALA A 93 -18.47 11.29 2.09
C ALA A 93 -17.89 10.49 3.27
N PRO A 94 -18.59 9.48 3.83
CA PRO A 94 -18.01 8.62 4.86
C PRO A 94 -16.71 7.94 4.42
N LEU A 95 -16.65 7.45 3.19
CA LEU A 95 -15.46 6.79 2.63
C LEU A 95 -14.25 7.73 2.58
N VAL A 96 -14.44 8.92 2.02
CA VAL A 96 -13.37 9.93 1.90
C VAL A 96 -12.94 10.39 3.29
N THR A 97 -13.88 10.66 4.20
CA THR A 97 -13.58 11.04 5.58
C THR A 97 -12.77 9.97 6.31
N SER A 98 -13.19 8.70 6.26
CA SER A 98 -12.45 7.61 6.92
C SER A 98 -11.05 7.47 6.36
N THR A 99 -10.90 7.65 5.04
CA THR A 99 -9.64 7.48 4.33
C THR A 99 -8.67 8.65 4.53
N ILE A 100 -9.19 9.88 4.64
CA ILE A 100 -8.39 11.06 4.99
C ILE A 100 -7.81 10.92 6.39
N LEU A 101 -8.57 10.38 7.33
CA LEU A 101 -8.15 10.32 8.74
C LEU A 101 -7.19 9.17 9.01
N ILE A 102 -7.34 8.03 8.34
CA ILE A 102 -6.57 6.83 8.68
C ILE A 102 -5.06 7.01 8.49
N PHE A 103 -4.61 7.65 7.42
CA PHE A 103 -3.17 7.79 7.13
C PHE A 103 -2.45 8.77 8.07
N PRO A 104 -2.96 9.99 8.33
CA PRO A 104 -2.40 10.86 9.36
C PRO A 104 -2.34 10.18 10.73
N ILE A 105 -3.42 9.49 11.15
CA ILE A 105 -3.43 8.77 12.42
C ILE A 105 -2.34 7.68 12.44
N LEU A 106 -2.24 6.87 11.39
CA LEU A 106 -1.22 5.83 11.29
C LEU A 106 0.20 6.40 11.37
N PHE A 107 0.49 7.49 10.66
CA PHE A 107 1.81 8.14 10.69
C PHE A 107 2.11 8.76 12.06
N ILE A 108 1.14 9.46 12.67
CA ILE A 108 1.30 10.05 14.00
C ILE A 108 1.56 8.96 15.04
N VAL A 109 0.74 7.90 15.07
CA VAL A 109 0.92 6.78 16.02
C VAL A 109 2.27 6.11 15.79
N ALA A 110 2.66 5.85 14.53
CA ALA A 110 3.96 5.25 14.23
C ALA A 110 5.12 6.14 14.70
N TYR A 111 5.03 7.45 14.52
CA TYR A 111 6.03 8.41 14.99
C TYR A 111 6.09 8.45 16.53
N LEU A 112 4.96 8.51 17.22
CA LEU A 112 4.91 8.57 18.68
C LEU A 112 5.50 7.30 19.32
N VAL A 113 5.08 6.13 18.82
CA VAL A 113 5.60 4.84 19.30
C VAL A 113 7.10 4.73 19.03
N SER A 114 7.55 5.07 17.82
CA SER A 114 8.98 4.98 17.50
C SER A 114 9.83 6.03 18.23
N ALA A 115 9.29 7.20 18.56
CA ALA A 115 9.97 8.20 19.38
C ALA A 115 10.21 7.73 20.82
N GLN A 116 9.31 6.90 21.35
CA GLN A 116 9.43 6.35 22.71
C GLN A 116 10.39 5.16 22.79
N VAL A 117 10.49 4.36 21.72
CA VAL A 117 11.20 3.08 21.75
C VAL A 117 12.58 3.14 21.09
N LEU A 118 12.84 4.10 20.18
CA LEU A 118 14.04 4.10 19.34
C LEU A 118 14.80 5.43 19.31
N PRO A 119 16.12 5.39 19.02
CA PRO A 119 16.90 6.59 18.76
C PRO A 119 16.32 7.41 17.59
N ARG A 120 16.44 8.73 17.69
CA ARG A 120 15.84 9.69 16.74
C ARG A 120 16.24 9.43 15.27
N ALA A 121 17.46 8.94 15.03
CA ALA A 121 17.93 8.58 13.69
C ALA A 121 17.15 7.42 13.05
N LYS A 122 16.60 6.49 13.85
CA LYS A 122 15.81 5.33 13.36
C LYS A 122 14.30 5.58 13.36
N ASN A 123 13.85 6.64 14.04
CA ASN A 123 12.43 6.99 14.14
C ASN A 123 11.80 7.23 12.77
N ILE A 124 12.46 7.99 11.89
CA ILE A 124 11.95 8.27 10.53
C ILE A 124 11.71 6.96 9.77
N ALA A 125 12.68 6.04 9.78
CA ALA A 125 12.57 4.76 9.08
C ALA A 125 11.36 3.93 9.56
N ILE A 126 11.11 3.88 10.88
CA ILE A 126 9.97 3.14 11.43
C ILE A 126 8.64 3.84 11.16
N THR A 127 8.61 5.17 11.25
CA THR A 127 7.42 5.96 10.90
C THR A 127 6.95 5.64 9.49
N TYR A 128 7.87 5.67 8.52
CA TYR A 128 7.54 5.34 7.12
C TYR A 128 7.25 3.85 6.91
N SER A 129 8.01 2.95 7.56
CA SER A 129 7.80 1.50 7.40
C SER A 129 6.46 1.02 7.95
N SER A 130 5.94 1.68 9.00
CA SER A 130 4.65 1.33 9.62
C SER A 130 3.49 2.15 9.05
N GLY A 131 3.71 3.46 8.84
CA GLY A 131 2.70 4.40 8.37
C GLY A 131 2.32 4.22 6.90
N MET A 132 3.28 3.85 6.04
CA MET A 132 2.98 3.52 4.65
C MET A 132 2.51 2.08 4.51
N LYS A 133 1.49 1.88 3.67
CA LYS A 133 1.02 0.57 3.24
C LYS A 133 1.33 0.36 1.77
N ASN A 134 1.47 -0.89 1.37
CA ASN A 134 1.60 -1.26 -0.04
C ASN A 134 0.21 -1.36 -0.68
N LEU A 135 -0.36 -0.20 -1.00
CA LEU A 135 -1.70 -0.06 -1.55
C LEU A 135 -1.85 -0.67 -2.97
N PRO A 136 -0.84 -0.63 -3.87
CA PRO A 136 -0.92 -1.37 -5.13
C PRO A 136 -1.11 -2.88 -4.95
N ILE A 137 -0.38 -3.50 -4.01
CA ILE A 137 -0.59 -4.92 -3.67
C ILE A 137 -1.99 -5.14 -3.08
N ALA A 138 -2.41 -4.28 -2.16
CA ALA A 138 -3.75 -4.37 -1.57
C ALA A 138 -4.85 -4.28 -2.64
N LEU A 139 -4.68 -3.39 -3.62
CA LEU A 139 -5.59 -3.23 -4.74
C LEU A 139 -5.65 -4.48 -5.62
N GLY A 140 -4.49 -5.06 -5.96
CA GLY A 140 -4.42 -6.31 -6.73
C GLY A 140 -5.12 -7.48 -6.02
N ILE A 141 -4.91 -7.62 -4.71
CA ILE A 141 -5.60 -8.62 -3.89
C ILE A 141 -7.10 -8.35 -3.87
N ALA A 142 -7.51 -7.09 -3.71
CA ALA A 142 -8.92 -6.69 -3.69
C ALA A 142 -9.62 -7.02 -5.01
N ALA A 143 -8.98 -6.70 -6.14
CA ALA A 143 -9.50 -6.97 -7.48
C ALA A 143 -9.68 -8.47 -7.76
N LEU A 144 -8.80 -9.30 -7.20
CA LEU A 144 -8.79 -10.76 -7.46
C LEU A 144 -9.58 -11.57 -6.43
N SER A 145 -9.71 -11.08 -5.20
CA SER A 145 -10.31 -11.83 -4.09
C SER A 145 -11.72 -11.37 -3.74
N PHE A 146 -12.14 -10.18 -4.19
CA PHE A 146 -13.42 -9.59 -3.85
C PHE A 146 -14.14 -9.04 -5.08
N LYS A 147 -15.47 -8.94 -4.97
CA LYS A 147 -16.33 -8.30 -5.97
C LYS A 147 -16.85 -6.97 -5.41
N GLY A 148 -17.22 -6.05 -6.30
CA GLY A 148 -17.86 -4.78 -5.93
C GLY A 148 -16.88 -3.64 -5.63
N LEU A 149 -17.29 -2.72 -4.75
CA LEU A 149 -16.62 -1.44 -4.50
C LEU A 149 -15.36 -1.50 -3.61
N VAL A 150 -14.84 -2.69 -3.32
CA VAL A 150 -13.75 -2.90 -2.34
C VAL A 150 -12.44 -2.23 -2.78
N MET A 151 -12.22 -2.05 -4.07
CA MET A 151 -11.04 -1.37 -4.63
C MET A 151 -11.04 0.14 -4.37
N LEU A 152 -12.22 0.76 -4.23
CA LEU A 152 -12.36 2.21 -4.16
C LEU A 152 -11.69 2.83 -2.91
N PRO A 153 -11.91 2.33 -1.68
CA PRO A 153 -11.19 2.82 -0.50
C PRO A 153 -9.67 2.79 -0.66
N ILE A 154 -9.14 1.76 -1.31
CA ILE A 154 -7.70 1.57 -1.51
C ILE A 154 -7.16 2.63 -2.47
N ALA A 155 -7.88 2.87 -3.58
CA ALA A 155 -7.49 3.85 -4.58
C ALA A 155 -7.57 5.29 -4.05
N VAL A 156 -8.64 5.63 -3.33
CA VAL A 156 -8.76 6.92 -2.64
C VAL A 156 -7.67 7.06 -1.57
N GLY A 157 -7.41 5.99 -0.83
CA GLY A 157 -6.37 5.94 0.20
C GLY A 157 -4.97 6.19 -0.31
N PHE A 158 -4.69 5.77 -1.54
CA PHE A 158 -3.40 6.02 -2.16
C PHE A 158 -3.09 7.52 -2.29
N ALA A 159 -4.07 8.33 -2.70
CA ALA A 159 -3.88 9.77 -2.81
C ALA A 159 -3.57 10.40 -1.44
N PHE A 160 -4.34 10.07 -0.41
CA PHE A 160 -4.15 10.63 0.93
C PHE A 160 -2.90 10.12 1.65
N GLN A 161 -2.53 8.85 1.44
CA GLN A 161 -1.28 8.30 1.95
C GLN A 161 -0.08 9.07 1.39
N MET A 162 -0.06 9.34 0.08
CA MET A 162 1.05 10.04 -0.57
C MET A 162 1.16 11.49 -0.09
N LEU A 163 0.03 12.19 0.05
CA LEU A 163 0.02 13.54 0.62
C LEU A 163 0.55 13.56 2.06
N THR A 164 0.07 12.64 2.90
CA THR A 164 0.53 12.51 4.30
C THR A 164 2.03 12.21 4.37
N ALA A 165 2.52 11.29 3.53
CA ALA A 165 3.92 10.91 3.47
C ALA A 165 4.82 12.10 3.09
N VAL A 166 4.40 12.94 2.12
CA VAL A 166 5.13 14.15 1.74
C VAL A 166 5.10 15.20 2.87
N SER A 167 3.96 15.39 3.53
CA SER A 167 3.86 16.33 4.66
C SER A 167 4.82 15.93 5.80
N PHE A 168 4.85 14.66 6.19
CA PHE A 168 5.78 14.16 7.20
C PHE A 168 7.25 14.32 6.77
N TYR A 169 7.53 14.15 5.48
CA TYR A 169 8.89 14.30 4.95
C TYR A 169 9.39 15.73 5.13
N GLN A 170 8.56 16.73 4.80
CA GLN A 170 8.91 18.14 4.99
C GLN A 170 9.14 18.48 6.46
N ILE A 171 8.31 17.95 7.37
CA ILE A 171 8.47 18.15 8.82
C ILE A 171 9.80 17.58 9.30
N PHE A 172 10.17 16.38 8.85
CA PHE A 172 11.44 15.76 9.23
C PHE A 172 12.63 16.49 8.62
N LYS A 173 12.53 16.96 7.38
CA LYS A 173 13.58 17.74 6.71
C LYS A 173 13.90 19.02 7.48
N LEU A 174 12.87 19.80 7.83
CA LEU A 174 13.03 21.03 8.63
C LEU A 174 13.72 20.76 9.97
N LYS A 175 13.34 19.66 10.64
CA LYS A 175 13.95 19.23 11.92
C LYS A 175 15.42 18.81 11.78
N ILE A 176 15.87 18.37 10.62
CA ILE A 176 17.27 17.98 10.38
C ILE A 176 18.11 19.22 10.10
N GLU A 177 17.60 20.20 9.34
CA GLU A 177 18.31 21.45 9.00
C GLU A 177 18.48 22.41 10.18
N THR A 178 17.82 22.16 11.33
CA THR A 178 17.94 22.99 12.54
C THR A 178 19.09 22.55 13.47
N TYR A 179 19.85 21.51 13.12
CA TYR A 179 21.02 21.00 13.86
C TYR A 179 22.28 21.11 13.01
#